data_AF-A0A0H4WZZ3-F1
#
_entry.id   AF-A0A0H4WZZ3-F1
#
_cell.length_a   1.000
_cell.length_b   1.000
_cell.length_c   1.000
_cell.angle_alpha   90.00
_cell.angle_beta   90.00
_cell.angle_gamma   90.00
#
_symmetry.space_group_name_H-M   'P 1'
#
loop_
_entity.id
_entity.type
_entity.pdbx_description
1 polymer ?
#
loop_
_entity_poly.entity_id
_entity_poly.type
_entity_poly.pdbx_seq_one_letter_code
_entity_poly.pdbx_strand_id
1 'polypeptide(L)'
;MNPPKMPVDWRKHFPKGYEPDSTRTDVFDPALRHHGRAFIKGPPRFEAPEEEARFKTARARVLRKCLAAIGHAPVGDRLVARGSAVLEVWYRERARPAKDLDVVVTPASVLPASEEGLRLLSDLTLAITDVLRLEGTNLDPATIPVDDIWTYERAEGRRLTFPWFWEGRVRDTVQVDIVFNEPLLTAPLALTVEGVPVRVASKEESLAWKLLWLADDSYPQGKDLYDAVLLAENAPLPPGLLQRVFEAKDGACWRDAFNQGELHSHTEVDWPNFALEHPTLAQGDVTSYWARLKAALLRHADVT
;
A
#
# COMPACT_ATOMS: atom_id res chain seq x y z
N MET A 1 -29.53 9.51 8.58
CA MET A 1 -29.35 8.08 8.27
C MET A 1 -28.74 7.43 9.50
N ASN A 2 -29.32 6.33 9.98
CA ASN A 2 -28.68 5.55 11.05
C ASN A 2 -27.37 4.97 10.50
N PRO A 3 -26.26 5.01 11.27
CA PRO A 3 -25.04 4.31 10.86
C PRO A 3 -25.39 2.84 10.61
N PRO A 4 -24.79 2.20 9.57
CA PRO A 4 -24.99 0.79 9.34
C PRO A 4 -24.65 0.04 10.63
N LYS A 5 -25.62 -0.74 11.14
CA LYS A 5 -25.42 -1.58 12.32
C LYS A 5 -24.32 -2.58 11.98
N MET A 6 -23.13 -2.39 12.56
CA MET A 6 -22.03 -3.32 12.43
C MET A 6 -22.48 -4.71 12.94
N PRO A 7 -22.30 -5.79 12.17
CA PRO A 7 -22.68 -7.13 12.59
C PRO A 7 -21.97 -7.55 13.87
N VAL A 8 -22.74 -8.25 14.70
CA VAL A 8 -22.42 -8.68 16.06
C VAL A 8 -21.52 -9.93 16.02
N ASP A 9 -20.19 -9.77 16.14
CA ASP A 9 -19.25 -10.67 16.87
C ASP A 9 -17.78 -10.19 16.73
N TRP A 10 -17.41 -9.12 17.43
CA TRP A 10 -16.10 -8.46 17.32
C TRP A 10 -14.99 -9.09 18.19
N ARG A 11 -15.23 -10.23 18.84
CA ARG A 11 -14.30 -10.81 19.82
C ARG A 11 -13.88 -12.22 19.42
N LYS A 12 -12.78 -12.34 18.64
CA LYS A 12 -11.67 -13.33 18.79
C LYS A 12 -10.96 -13.75 17.49
N HIS A 13 -11.44 -13.37 16.31
CA HIS A 13 -10.92 -13.94 15.07
C HIS A 13 -9.74 -13.13 14.51
N PHE A 14 -8.68 -13.84 14.12
CA PHE A 14 -7.63 -13.30 13.27
C PHE A 14 -8.18 -13.08 11.83
N PRO A 15 -7.51 -12.26 11.01
CA PRO A 15 -7.72 -12.23 9.57
C PRO A 15 -7.63 -13.64 8.95
N LYS A 16 -8.36 -13.91 7.87
CA LYS A 16 -8.32 -15.19 7.14
C LYS A 16 -6.92 -15.48 6.60
N GLY A 17 -6.18 -14.45 6.18
CA GLY A 17 -4.80 -14.55 5.75
C GLY A 17 -3.78 -14.71 6.88
N TYR A 18 -4.21 -14.68 8.15
CA TYR A 18 -3.30 -14.89 9.28
C TYR A 18 -2.97 -16.37 9.42
N GLU A 19 -1.67 -16.67 9.41
CA GLU A 19 -1.17 -18.00 9.66
C GLU A 19 -0.28 -17.99 10.92
N PRO A 20 -0.60 -18.82 11.94
CA PRO A 20 0.22 -18.90 13.14
C PRO A 20 1.67 -19.31 12.84
N ASP A 21 2.60 -18.60 13.45
CA ASP A 21 4.03 -18.86 13.41
C ASP A 21 4.63 -18.32 14.72
N SER A 22 5.12 -19.21 15.58
CA SER A 22 5.69 -18.86 16.89
C SER A 22 7.10 -18.27 16.78
N THR A 23 7.75 -18.38 15.62
CA THR A 23 9.09 -17.84 15.36
C THR A 23 9.06 -16.39 14.90
N ARG A 24 7.87 -15.89 14.49
CA ARG A 24 7.66 -14.54 13.97
C ARG A 24 6.76 -13.74 14.90
N THR A 25 7.11 -12.47 15.07
CA THR A 25 6.34 -11.52 15.88
C THR A 25 5.03 -11.15 15.16
N ASP A 26 3.95 -11.05 15.93
CA ASP A 26 2.70 -10.47 15.44
C ASP A 26 2.86 -8.95 15.33
N VAL A 27 2.54 -8.40 14.15
CA VAL A 27 2.62 -6.97 13.84
C VAL A 27 1.21 -6.46 13.60
N PHE A 28 0.83 -5.39 14.30
CA PHE A 28 -0.48 -4.77 14.14
C PHE A 28 -0.61 -4.16 12.74
N ASP A 29 -1.73 -4.43 12.08
CA ASP A 29 -2.08 -3.86 10.78
C ASP A 29 -3.36 -3.02 10.88
N PRO A 30 -3.27 -1.68 10.76
CA PRO A 30 -4.42 -0.79 10.82
C PRO A 30 -5.54 -1.14 9.83
N ALA A 31 -5.22 -1.66 8.65
CA ALA A 31 -6.22 -2.00 7.63
C ALA A 31 -7.15 -3.14 8.07
N LEU A 32 -6.73 -3.92 9.07
CA LEU A 32 -7.44 -5.06 9.62
C LEU A 32 -8.10 -4.75 10.97
N ARG A 33 -8.18 -3.48 11.41
CA ARG A 33 -8.67 -3.08 12.75
C ARG A 33 -10.08 -3.56 13.13
N HIS A 34 -10.89 -3.94 12.14
CA HIS A 34 -12.22 -4.52 12.36
C HIS A 34 -12.14 -5.98 12.89
N HIS A 35 -10.98 -6.63 12.79
CA HIS A 35 -10.68 -7.88 13.48
C HIS A 35 -10.24 -7.62 14.93
N GLY A 36 -10.75 -8.41 15.87
CA GLY A 36 -10.31 -8.34 17.27
C GLY A 36 -8.84 -8.73 17.49
N ARG A 37 -8.19 -9.32 16.47
CA ARG A 37 -6.75 -9.62 16.41
C ARG A 37 -6.16 -9.19 15.06
N ALA A 38 -6.15 -7.88 14.82
CA ALA A 38 -5.66 -7.24 13.59
C ALA A 38 -4.13 -7.36 13.43
N PHE A 39 -3.63 -8.60 13.31
CA PHE A 39 -2.21 -8.91 13.23
C PHE A 39 -1.88 -9.59 11.91
N ILE A 40 -0.70 -9.28 11.41
CA ILE A 40 0.02 -10.03 10.38
C ILE A 40 1.34 -10.56 10.98
N LYS A 41 2.04 -11.44 10.26
CA LYS A 41 3.37 -11.88 10.68
C LYS A 41 4.44 -10.91 10.18
N GLY A 42 5.26 -10.39 11.10
CA GLY A 42 6.47 -9.62 10.76
C GLY A 42 7.45 -10.46 9.92
N PRO A 43 8.48 -9.87 9.28
CA PRO A 43 9.33 -10.60 8.33
C PRO A 43 10.05 -11.80 8.98
N PRO A 44 10.42 -12.83 8.19
CA PRO A 44 11.29 -13.90 8.68
C PRO A 44 12.60 -13.36 9.25
N ARG A 45 13.12 -14.03 10.28
CA ARG A 45 14.41 -13.69 10.91
C ARG A 45 15.50 -14.63 10.40
N PHE A 46 16.69 -14.07 10.18
CA PHE A 46 17.84 -14.79 9.69
C PHE A 46 19.02 -14.58 10.63
N GLU A 47 19.81 -15.62 10.88
CA GLU A 47 21.05 -15.51 11.65
C GLU A 47 22.17 -14.89 10.81
N ALA A 48 22.23 -15.25 9.52
CA ALA A 48 23.25 -14.78 8.59
C ALA A 48 22.75 -13.58 7.75
N PRO A 49 23.43 -12.42 7.80
CA PRO A 49 23.05 -11.23 7.02
C PRO A 49 23.01 -11.46 5.50
N GLU A 50 23.89 -12.33 4.98
CA GLU A 50 23.92 -12.69 3.56
C GLU A 50 22.66 -13.45 3.12
N GLU A 51 22.12 -14.29 4.01
CA GLU A 51 20.90 -15.04 3.77
C GLU A 51 19.68 -14.12 3.78
N GLU A 52 19.63 -13.18 4.73
CA GLU A 52 18.62 -12.13 4.78
C GLU A 52 18.63 -11.28 3.49
N ALA A 53 19.82 -10.90 3.00
CA ALA A 53 19.95 -10.13 1.77
C ALA A 53 19.46 -10.90 0.53
N ARG A 54 19.76 -12.21 0.44
CA ARG A 54 19.24 -13.09 -0.61
C ARG A 54 17.72 -13.22 -0.54
N PHE A 55 17.16 -13.42 0.65
CA PHE A 55 15.72 -13.48 0.85
C PHE A 55 15.04 -12.18 0.41
N LYS A 56 15.55 -11.03 0.86
CA LYS A 56 15.04 -9.70 0.47
C LYS A 56 15.07 -9.50 -1.05
N THR A 57 16.16 -9.91 -1.71
CA THR A 57 16.29 -9.86 -3.17
C THR A 57 15.27 -10.76 -3.87
N ALA A 58 15.09 -11.99 -3.38
CA ALA A 58 14.12 -12.93 -3.91
C ALA A 58 12.69 -12.40 -3.75
N ARG A 59 12.37 -11.83 -2.58
CA ARG A 59 11.06 -11.24 -2.28
C ARG A 59 10.74 -10.07 -3.19
N ALA A 60 11.68 -9.12 -3.35
CA ALA A 60 11.52 -7.99 -4.27
C ALA A 60 11.33 -8.46 -5.72
N ARG A 61 12.05 -9.49 -6.15
CA ARG A 61 11.87 -10.10 -7.48
C ARG A 61 10.48 -10.72 -7.65
N VAL A 62 10.00 -11.49 -6.67
CA VAL A 62 8.65 -12.09 -6.71
C VAL A 62 7.58 -11.00 -6.77
N LEU A 63 7.67 -9.96 -5.93
CA LEU A 63 6.73 -8.84 -5.98
C LEU A 63 6.73 -8.13 -7.34
N ARG A 64 7.89 -7.88 -7.95
CA ARG A 64 7.97 -7.26 -9.29
C ARG A 64 7.34 -8.15 -10.37
N LYS A 65 7.54 -9.48 -10.31
CA LYS A 65 6.88 -10.42 -11.22
C LYS A 65 5.36 -10.45 -11.03
N CYS A 66 4.91 -10.44 -9.78
CA CYS A 66 3.48 -10.34 -9.45
C CYS A 66 2.87 -9.02 -9.96
N LEU A 67 3.56 -7.89 -9.80
CA LEU A 67 3.13 -6.60 -10.35
C LEU A 67 3.03 -6.61 -11.88
N ALA A 68 4.00 -7.23 -12.57
CA ALA A 68 3.94 -7.42 -14.01
C ALA A 68 2.76 -8.33 -14.42
N ALA A 69 2.49 -9.40 -13.66
CA ALA A 69 1.35 -10.28 -13.91
C ALA A 69 0.00 -9.55 -13.75
N ILE A 70 -0.12 -8.61 -12.81
CA ILE A 70 -1.29 -7.73 -12.70
C ILE A 70 -1.51 -6.94 -13.99
N GLY A 71 -0.43 -6.35 -14.54
CA GLY A 71 -0.52 -5.59 -15.80
C GLY A 71 -0.90 -6.45 -17.02
N HIS A 72 -0.53 -7.74 -17.02
CA HIS A 72 -0.86 -8.67 -18.10
C HIS A 72 -2.21 -9.39 -17.92
N ALA A 73 -2.79 -9.36 -16.71
CA ALA A 73 -4.04 -10.05 -16.42
C ALA A 73 -5.19 -9.52 -17.29
N PRO A 74 -6.23 -10.33 -17.57
CA PRO A 74 -7.42 -9.87 -18.31
C PRO A 74 -8.09 -8.61 -17.75
N VAL A 75 -7.89 -8.34 -16.46
CA VAL A 75 -8.44 -7.19 -15.71
C VAL A 75 -7.41 -6.07 -15.51
N GLY A 76 -6.22 -6.17 -16.09
CA GLY A 76 -5.12 -5.21 -15.88
C GLY A 76 -5.44 -3.79 -16.34
N ASP A 77 -6.35 -3.62 -17.31
CA ASP A 77 -6.84 -2.31 -17.75
C ASP A 77 -7.80 -1.64 -16.76
N ARG A 78 -8.33 -2.40 -15.81
CA ARG A 78 -9.18 -1.92 -14.70
C ARG A 78 -8.39 -1.63 -13.43
N LEU A 79 -7.10 -1.96 -13.40
CA LEU A 79 -6.28 -1.85 -12.21
C LEU A 79 -5.21 -0.77 -12.38
N VAL A 80 -5.03 0.04 -11.34
CA VAL A 80 -4.01 1.07 -11.29
C VAL A 80 -3.15 0.82 -10.06
N ALA A 81 -1.92 0.37 -10.27
CA ALA A 81 -0.99 0.11 -9.19
C ALA A 81 -0.52 1.41 -8.53
N ARG A 82 -0.26 1.34 -7.22
CA ARG A 82 0.20 2.46 -6.39
C ARG A 82 1.14 1.96 -5.30
N GLY A 83 1.44 2.83 -4.34
CA GLY A 83 2.16 2.42 -3.13
C GLY A 83 3.62 2.08 -3.38
N SER A 84 4.24 1.37 -2.43
CA SER A 84 5.70 1.17 -2.42
C SER A 84 6.23 0.42 -3.62
N ALA A 85 5.48 -0.53 -4.19
CA ALA A 85 5.93 -1.28 -5.36
C ALA A 85 6.14 -0.38 -6.59
N VAL A 86 5.28 0.63 -6.77
CA VAL A 86 5.46 1.64 -7.83
C VAL A 86 6.59 2.60 -7.50
N LEU A 87 6.71 3.03 -6.23
CA LEU A 87 7.81 3.90 -5.79
C LEU A 87 9.17 3.22 -6.00
N GLU A 88 9.29 1.92 -5.75
CA GLU A 88 10.51 1.14 -5.97
C GLU A 88 10.93 1.13 -7.45
N VAL A 89 9.96 1.05 -8.37
CA VAL A 89 10.24 1.15 -9.82
C VAL A 89 10.73 2.55 -10.20
N TRP A 90 10.16 3.62 -9.63
CA TRP A 90 10.56 5.00 -9.93
C TRP A 90 11.89 5.41 -9.31
N TYR A 91 12.10 5.07 -8.05
CA TYR A 91 13.15 5.66 -7.21
C TYR A 91 14.23 4.67 -6.78
N ARG A 92 14.07 3.38 -7.09
CA ARG A 92 15.07 2.32 -6.85
C ARG A 92 15.55 2.34 -5.39
N GLU A 93 16.85 2.51 -5.17
CA GLU A 93 17.48 2.46 -3.85
C GLU A 93 17.04 3.60 -2.92
N ARG A 94 16.42 4.66 -3.45
CA ARG A 94 15.81 5.74 -2.66
C ARG A 94 14.41 5.40 -2.17
N ALA A 95 13.75 4.37 -2.71
CA ALA A 95 12.49 3.90 -2.17
C ALA A 95 12.75 2.89 -1.06
N ARG A 96 11.85 2.84 -0.08
CA ARG A 96 11.78 1.68 0.82
C ARG A 96 11.35 0.44 0.02
N PRO A 97 11.87 -0.76 0.35
CA PRO A 97 11.42 -2.00 -0.27
C PRO A 97 9.90 -2.18 -0.14
N ALA A 98 9.26 -2.65 -1.21
CA ALA A 98 7.86 -3.00 -1.19
C ALA A 98 7.58 -4.20 -0.27
N LYS A 99 6.52 -4.09 0.53
CA LYS A 99 6.02 -5.18 1.39
C LYS A 99 4.84 -5.90 0.75
N ASP A 100 4.06 -5.18 -0.04
CA ASP A 100 2.78 -5.56 -0.62
C ASP A 100 2.65 -4.95 -2.03
N LEU A 101 1.58 -5.33 -2.73
CA LEU A 101 1.14 -4.71 -3.97
C LEU A 101 -0.19 -4.00 -3.73
N ASP A 102 -0.20 -2.68 -3.88
CA ASP A 102 -1.42 -1.88 -3.79
C ASP A 102 -1.99 -1.59 -5.18
N VAL A 103 -3.27 -1.82 -5.40
CA VAL A 103 -3.98 -1.47 -6.64
C VAL A 103 -5.31 -0.78 -6.35
N VAL A 104 -5.68 0.18 -7.20
CA VAL A 104 -7.01 0.81 -7.20
C VAL A 104 -7.80 0.30 -8.39
N VAL A 105 -9.06 -0.05 -8.16
CA VAL A 105 -9.98 -0.46 -9.21
C VAL A 105 -10.56 0.76 -9.90
N THR A 106 -10.56 0.75 -11.23
CA THR A 106 -11.11 1.78 -12.09
C THR A 106 -12.09 1.18 -13.11
N PRO A 107 -13.24 1.81 -13.38
CA PRO A 107 -13.77 3.01 -12.75
C PRO A 107 -14.20 2.77 -11.29
N ALA A 108 -14.26 3.83 -10.48
CA ALA A 108 -14.65 3.77 -9.07
C ALA A 108 -16.08 3.26 -8.82
N SER A 109 -16.90 3.09 -9.88
CA SER A 109 -18.23 2.49 -9.80
C SER A 109 -18.23 0.97 -9.67
N VAL A 110 -17.08 0.30 -9.88
CA VAL A 110 -16.97 -1.14 -9.69
C VAL A 110 -16.99 -1.44 -8.20
N LEU A 111 -17.99 -2.21 -7.76
CA LEU A 111 -18.15 -2.61 -6.37
C LEU A 111 -17.54 -4.00 -6.13
N PRO A 112 -16.99 -4.28 -4.94
CA PRO A 112 -16.33 -5.57 -4.66
C PRO A 112 -17.29 -6.76 -4.73
N ALA A 113 -18.56 -6.57 -4.38
CA ALA A 113 -19.59 -7.61 -4.45
C ALA A 113 -20.31 -7.70 -5.81
N SER A 114 -19.97 -6.82 -6.77
CA SER A 114 -20.53 -6.88 -8.12
C SER A 114 -19.93 -8.05 -8.92
N GLU A 115 -20.61 -8.49 -9.98
CA GLU A 115 -20.08 -9.53 -10.88
C GLU A 115 -18.70 -9.16 -11.44
N GLU A 116 -18.51 -7.88 -11.79
CA GLU A 116 -17.23 -7.35 -12.28
C GLU A 116 -16.14 -7.40 -11.20
N GLY A 117 -16.47 -7.00 -9.97
CA GLY A 117 -15.54 -7.07 -8.83
C GLY A 117 -15.12 -8.50 -8.48
N LEU A 118 -16.07 -9.45 -8.49
CA LEU A 118 -15.78 -10.87 -8.24
C LEU A 118 -14.90 -11.48 -9.35
N ARG A 119 -15.17 -11.15 -10.61
CA ARG A 119 -14.32 -11.57 -11.74
C ARG A 119 -12.91 -11.00 -11.62
N LEU A 120 -12.78 -9.72 -11.27
CA LEU A 120 -11.49 -9.07 -11.06
C LEU A 120 -10.66 -9.76 -9.98
N LEU A 121 -11.26 -10.09 -8.84
CA LEU A 121 -10.57 -10.81 -7.77
C LEU A 121 -10.14 -12.21 -8.22
N SER A 122 -11.00 -12.92 -8.96
CA SER A 122 -10.69 -14.25 -9.50
C SER A 122 -9.51 -14.20 -10.48
N ASP A 123 -9.53 -13.28 -11.45
CA ASP A 123 -8.49 -13.15 -12.47
C ASP A 123 -7.15 -12.73 -11.85
N LEU A 124 -7.17 -11.85 -10.84
CA LEU A 124 -5.99 -11.49 -10.06
C LEU A 124 -5.42 -12.68 -9.30
N THR A 125 -6.27 -13.44 -8.60
CA THR A 125 -5.84 -14.64 -7.87
C THR A 125 -5.14 -15.62 -8.82
N LEU A 126 -5.73 -15.90 -9.98
CA LEU A 126 -5.12 -16.76 -10.99
C LEU A 126 -3.76 -16.22 -11.45
N ALA A 127 -3.68 -14.95 -11.83
CA ALA A 127 -2.44 -14.34 -12.32
C ALA A 127 -1.30 -14.43 -11.29
N ILE A 128 -1.57 -14.17 -10.01
CA ILE A 128 -0.56 -14.25 -8.96
C ILE A 128 -0.17 -15.70 -8.64
N THR A 129 -1.14 -16.61 -8.55
CA THR A 129 -0.82 -18.05 -8.34
C THR A 129 0.04 -18.63 -9.46
N ASP A 130 -0.16 -18.20 -10.70
CA ASP A 130 0.68 -18.62 -11.83
C ASP A 130 2.14 -18.16 -11.69
N VAL A 131 2.36 -16.93 -11.24
CA VAL A 131 3.72 -16.43 -10.92
C VAL A 131 4.35 -17.27 -9.82
N LEU A 132 3.61 -17.51 -8.73
CA LEU A 132 4.12 -18.25 -7.58
C LEU A 132 4.43 -19.71 -7.93
N ARG A 133 3.64 -20.33 -8.80
CA ARG A 133 3.90 -21.67 -9.35
C ARG A 133 5.23 -21.72 -10.10
N LEU A 134 5.53 -20.71 -10.91
CA LEU A 134 6.82 -20.59 -11.61
C LEU A 134 8.00 -20.34 -10.66
N GLU A 135 7.74 -19.78 -9.48
CA GLU A 135 8.70 -19.59 -8.39
C GLU A 135 8.78 -20.80 -7.44
N GLY A 136 8.13 -21.92 -7.79
CA GLY A 136 8.18 -23.17 -7.04
C GLY A 136 7.18 -23.28 -5.89
N THR A 137 6.23 -22.35 -5.78
CA THR A 137 5.13 -22.40 -4.80
C THR A 137 3.81 -22.74 -5.49
N ASN A 138 3.35 -23.98 -5.34
CA ASN A 138 2.09 -24.43 -5.92
C ASN A 138 0.93 -24.16 -4.95
N LEU A 139 -0.02 -23.32 -5.35
CA LEU A 139 -1.19 -22.93 -4.55
C LEU A 139 -2.46 -23.31 -5.29
N ASP A 140 -3.50 -23.72 -4.56
CA ASP A 140 -4.85 -23.81 -5.11
C ASP A 140 -5.50 -22.42 -5.08
N PRO A 141 -5.81 -21.81 -6.24
CA PRO A 141 -6.45 -20.49 -6.32
C PRO A 141 -7.74 -20.39 -5.49
N ALA A 142 -8.50 -21.47 -5.37
CA ALA A 142 -9.77 -21.50 -4.63
C ALA A 142 -9.57 -21.39 -3.11
N THR A 143 -8.34 -21.60 -2.61
CA THR A 143 -8.01 -21.56 -1.19
C THR A 143 -7.37 -20.24 -0.76
N ILE A 144 -7.09 -19.32 -1.69
CA ILE A 144 -6.45 -18.05 -1.38
C ILE A 144 -7.38 -17.21 -0.49
N PRO A 145 -6.94 -16.85 0.73
CA PRO A 145 -7.75 -16.06 1.65
C PRO A 145 -7.99 -14.66 1.11
N VAL A 146 -9.25 -14.23 1.22
CA VAL A 146 -9.71 -12.88 0.92
C VAL A 146 -10.25 -12.25 2.20
N ASP A 147 -9.53 -11.26 2.70
CA ASP A 147 -9.95 -10.44 3.83
C ASP A 147 -10.60 -9.15 3.33
N ASP A 148 -11.67 -8.73 4.00
CA ASP A 148 -12.12 -7.34 3.87
C ASP A 148 -11.04 -6.47 4.53
N ILE A 149 -10.70 -5.34 3.92
CA ILE A 149 -9.79 -4.36 4.51
C ILE A 149 -10.40 -2.98 4.40
N TRP A 150 -9.99 -2.10 5.32
CA TRP A 150 -10.28 -0.68 5.23
C TRP A 150 -8.97 0.07 5.08
N THR A 151 -8.60 0.36 3.83
CA THR A 151 -7.34 1.03 3.52
C THR A 151 -7.41 2.46 4.05
N TYR A 152 -6.61 2.75 5.09
CA TYR A 152 -6.59 4.01 5.84
C TYR A 152 -7.97 4.41 6.39
N GLU A 153 -8.79 3.42 6.76
CA GLU A 153 -10.12 3.59 7.38
C GLU A 153 -11.18 4.23 6.47
N ARG A 154 -10.92 4.31 5.16
CA ARG A 154 -11.69 5.17 4.24
C ARG A 154 -12.28 4.44 3.05
N ALA A 155 -11.47 3.60 2.43
CA ALA A 155 -11.86 2.92 1.22
C ALA A 155 -12.10 1.44 1.51
N GLU A 156 -13.23 0.95 1.02
CA GLU A 156 -13.53 -0.48 1.05
C GLU A 156 -12.51 -1.20 0.15
N GLY A 157 -11.80 -2.17 0.72
CA GLY A 157 -10.83 -2.96 -0.01
C GLY A 157 -10.96 -4.46 0.23
N ARG A 158 -10.19 -5.22 -0.55
CA ARG A 158 -9.97 -6.65 -0.37
C ARG A 158 -8.48 -6.92 -0.33
N ARG A 159 -8.03 -7.74 0.62
CA ARG A 159 -6.66 -8.24 0.66
C ARG A 159 -6.63 -9.70 0.26
N LEU A 160 -5.86 -10.00 -0.77
CA LEU A 160 -5.47 -11.36 -1.13
C LEU A 160 -4.13 -11.67 -0.47
N THR A 161 -4.05 -12.75 0.31
CA THR A 161 -2.79 -13.17 0.96
C THR A 161 -2.35 -14.52 0.41
N PHE A 162 -1.24 -14.53 -0.33
CA PHE A 162 -0.69 -15.73 -0.96
C PHE A 162 0.48 -16.25 -0.13
N PRO A 163 0.41 -17.49 0.41
CA PRO A 163 1.58 -18.12 1.01
C PRO A 163 2.70 -18.26 -0.02
N TRP A 164 3.93 -17.96 0.39
CA TRP A 164 5.11 -18.06 -0.47
C TRP A 164 6.23 -18.79 0.28
N PHE A 165 6.92 -19.70 -0.39
CA PHE A 165 8.05 -20.42 0.17
C PHE A 165 9.32 -20.07 -0.58
N TRP A 166 10.24 -19.36 0.08
CA TRP A 166 11.57 -19.14 -0.44
C TRP A 166 12.42 -20.38 -0.24
N GLU A 167 12.96 -20.92 -1.35
CA GLU A 167 13.78 -22.13 -1.38
C GLU A 167 13.11 -23.36 -0.72
N GLY A 168 11.76 -23.41 -0.73
CA GLY A 168 10.98 -24.48 -0.12
C GLY A 168 11.08 -24.56 1.42
N ARG A 169 11.72 -23.60 2.08
CA ARG A 169 12.06 -23.68 3.52
C ARG A 169 11.61 -22.48 4.33
N VAL A 170 11.74 -21.25 3.82
CA VAL A 170 11.32 -20.05 4.54
C VAL A 170 9.95 -19.64 4.05
N ARG A 171 8.96 -19.71 4.95
CA ARG A 171 7.60 -19.27 4.69
C ARG A 171 7.50 -17.75 4.83
N ASP A 172 6.89 -17.11 3.85
CA ASP A 172 6.42 -15.73 3.92
C ASP A 172 5.11 -15.57 3.13
N THR A 173 4.67 -14.33 2.90
CA THR A 173 3.46 -14.03 2.14
C THR A 173 3.71 -12.96 1.08
N VAL A 174 3.02 -13.10 -0.06
CA VAL A 174 2.75 -12.02 -1.01
C VAL A 174 1.36 -11.49 -0.70
N GLN A 175 1.24 -10.19 -0.48
CA GLN A 175 -0.04 -9.53 -0.21
C GLN A 175 -0.39 -8.62 -1.40
N VAL A 176 -1.65 -8.67 -1.81
CA VAL A 176 -2.22 -7.77 -2.81
C VAL A 176 -3.43 -7.08 -2.21
N ASP A 177 -3.37 -5.77 -2.09
CA ASP A 177 -4.41 -4.92 -1.54
C ASP A 177 -5.14 -4.23 -2.69
N ILE A 178 -6.42 -4.55 -2.83
CA ILE A 178 -7.30 -4.04 -3.86
C ILE A 178 -8.26 -3.04 -3.24
N VAL A 179 -8.16 -1.78 -3.67
CA VAL A 179 -9.02 -0.69 -3.20
C VAL A 179 -10.15 -0.44 -4.21
N PHE A 180 -11.39 -0.47 -3.75
CA PHE A 180 -12.58 -0.13 -4.52
C PHE A 180 -13.10 1.25 -4.12
N ASN A 181 -13.95 1.85 -4.97
CA ASN A 181 -14.60 3.13 -4.72
C ASN A 181 -13.68 4.34 -4.48
N GLU A 182 -12.36 4.20 -4.65
CA GLU A 182 -11.42 5.31 -4.54
C GLU A 182 -11.33 6.02 -5.90
N PRO A 183 -11.69 7.32 -5.98
CA PRO A 183 -11.60 8.06 -7.22
C PRO A 183 -10.14 8.34 -7.58
N LEU A 184 -9.79 8.05 -8.84
CA LEU A 184 -8.50 8.42 -9.42
C LEU A 184 -8.65 9.77 -10.15
N LEU A 185 -8.00 10.83 -9.67
CA LEU A 185 -8.22 12.20 -10.15
C LEU A 185 -7.23 12.67 -11.23
N THR A 186 -6.29 11.80 -11.59
CA THR A 186 -5.34 11.97 -12.69
C THR A 186 -5.39 10.75 -13.61
N ALA A 187 -5.03 10.93 -14.89
CA ALA A 187 -4.95 9.79 -15.79
C ALA A 187 -3.83 8.83 -15.34
N PRO A 188 -4.07 7.50 -15.36
CA PRO A 188 -3.02 6.54 -15.02
C PRO A 188 -1.89 6.58 -16.04
N LEU A 189 -0.67 6.41 -15.55
CA LEU A 189 0.53 6.29 -16.38
C LEU A 189 0.80 4.82 -16.70
N ALA A 190 1.57 4.56 -17.76
CA ALA A 190 2.10 3.22 -18.02
C ALA A 190 3.56 3.15 -17.58
N LEU A 191 3.91 2.16 -16.75
CA LEU A 191 5.29 1.81 -16.42
C LEU A 191 5.60 0.38 -16.86
N THR A 192 6.75 0.19 -17.49
CA THR A 192 7.21 -1.16 -17.84
C THR A 192 7.84 -1.84 -16.62
N VAL A 193 7.24 -2.94 -16.18
CA VAL A 193 7.73 -3.80 -15.08
C VAL A 193 7.94 -5.20 -15.64
N GLU A 194 9.16 -5.75 -15.52
CA GLU A 194 9.52 -7.06 -16.10
C GLU A 194 9.12 -7.20 -17.59
N GLY A 195 9.23 -6.10 -18.36
CA GLY A 195 8.86 -6.07 -19.78
C GLY A 195 7.37 -5.90 -20.09
N VAL A 196 6.52 -5.84 -19.06
CA VAL A 196 5.06 -5.69 -19.20
C VAL A 196 4.64 -4.25 -18.86
N PRO A 197 3.79 -3.60 -19.67
CA PRO A 197 3.19 -2.31 -19.29
C PRO A 197 2.19 -2.52 -18.15
N VAL A 198 2.41 -1.82 -17.04
CA VAL A 198 1.54 -1.78 -15.87
C VAL A 198 0.96 -0.37 -15.74
N ARG A 199 -0.36 -0.27 -15.58
CA ARG A 199 -1.02 1.00 -15.27
C ARG A 199 -0.72 1.38 -13.82
N VAL A 200 -0.25 2.61 -13.60
CA VAL A 200 0.11 3.10 -12.27
C VAL A 200 -0.48 4.49 -12.01
N ALA A 201 -0.69 4.83 -10.75
CA ALA A 201 -1.03 6.18 -10.36
C ALA A 201 0.11 7.14 -10.72
N SER A 202 -0.21 8.42 -10.96
CA SER A 202 0.83 9.42 -11.16
C SER A 202 1.58 9.71 -9.85
N LYS A 203 2.74 10.36 -9.94
CA LYS A 203 3.49 10.78 -8.73
C LYS A 203 2.70 11.83 -7.95
N GLU A 204 2.00 12.70 -8.67
CA GLU A 204 1.17 13.77 -8.15
C GLU A 204 -0.03 13.23 -7.38
N GLU A 205 -0.74 12.24 -7.94
CA GLU A 205 -1.82 11.52 -7.25
C GLU A 205 -1.31 10.81 -6.00
N SER A 206 -0.18 10.10 -6.13
CA SER A 206 0.45 9.39 -5.03
C SER A 206 0.84 10.35 -3.90
N LEU A 207 1.35 11.54 -4.23
CA LEU A 207 1.68 12.58 -3.26
C LEU A 207 0.41 13.10 -2.57
N ALA A 208 -0.64 13.41 -3.35
CA ALA A 208 -1.89 13.90 -2.79
C ALA A 208 -2.52 12.90 -1.81
N TRP A 209 -2.50 11.60 -2.13
CA TRP A 209 -2.96 10.56 -1.22
C TRP A 209 -2.09 10.45 0.05
N LYS A 210 -0.76 10.52 -0.06
CA LYS A 210 0.12 10.49 1.11
C LYS A 210 -0.14 11.66 2.06
N LEU A 211 -0.34 12.86 1.51
CA LEU A 211 -0.71 14.04 2.30
C LEU A 211 -2.08 13.88 2.96
N LEU A 212 -3.05 13.32 2.23
CA LEU A 212 -4.38 13.01 2.77
C LEU A 212 -4.33 11.96 3.90
N TRP A 213 -3.42 10.98 3.84
CA TRP A 213 -3.23 10.01 4.92
C TRP A 213 -2.60 10.65 6.15
N LEU A 214 -1.50 11.39 5.96
CA LEU A 214 -0.81 12.08 7.06
C LEU A 214 -1.73 13.08 7.79
N ALA A 215 -2.70 13.67 7.11
CA ALA A 215 -3.58 14.69 7.68
C ALA A 215 -4.77 14.14 8.47
N ASP A 216 -5.18 12.88 8.23
CA ASP A 216 -6.48 12.41 8.75
C ASP A 216 -6.46 10.99 9.30
N ASP A 217 -5.39 10.23 9.05
CA ASP A 217 -5.37 8.84 9.52
C ASP A 217 -5.21 8.82 11.04
N SER A 218 -5.95 7.93 11.72
CA SER A 218 -5.89 7.84 13.19
C SER A 218 -4.53 7.33 13.70
N TYR A 219 -3.73 6.75 12.80
CA TYR A 219 -2.41 6.16 13.06
C TYR A 219 -1.42 6.50 11.96
N PRO A 220 -1.00 7.78 11.83
CA PRO A 220 -0.14 8.20 10.74
C PRO A 220 1.23 7.49 10.81
N GLN A 221 1.69 6.89 9.70
CA GLN A 221 2.87 6.03 9.71
C GLN A 221 4.13 6.74 9.18
N GLY A 222 5.30 6.46 9.76
CA GLY A 222 6.58 7.06 9.33
C GLY A 222 6.93 6.80 7.87
N LYS A 223 6.51 5.64 7.33
CA LYS A 223 6.65 5.29 5.91
C LYS A 223 5.91 6.26 4.99
N ASP A 224 4.76 6.79 5.41
CA ASP A 224 3.95 7.69 4.59
C ASP A 224 4.58 9.09 4.55
N LEU A 225 5.17 9.55 5.66
CA LEU A 225 5.97 10.78 5.70
C LEU A 225 7.21 10.66 4.80
N TYR A 226 7.92 9.54 4.87
CA TYR A 226 9.08 9.28 4.02
C TYR A 226 8.69 9.30 2.53
N ASP A 227 7.67 8.54 2.15
CA ASP A 227 7.18 8.45 0.78
C ASP A 227 6.69 9.82 0.28
N ALA A 228 6.01 10.61 1.12
CA ALA A 228 5.56 11.98 0.79
C ALA A 228 6.74 12.93 0.51
N VAL A 229 7.79 12.90 1.33
CA VAL A 229 9.01 13.68 1.11
C VAL A 229 9.65 13.28 -0.22
N LEU A 230 9.82 11.98 -0.45
CA LEU A 230 10.41 11.47 -1.68
C LEU A 230 9.61 11.91 -2.92
N LEU A 231 8.28 11.87 -2.87
CA LEU A 231 7.42 12.32 -3.96
C LEU A 231 7.50 13.84 -4.16
N ALA A 232 7.32 14.63 -3.09
CA ALA A 232 7.32 16.09 -3.15
C ALA A 232 8.66 16.67 -3.66
N GLU A 233 9.78 16.04 -3.33
CA GLU A 233 11.09 16.46 -3.83
C GLU A 233 11.29 16.19 -5.34
N ASN A 234 10.46 15.34 -5.96
CA ASN A 234 10.66 14.87 -7.33
C ASN A 234 9.43 15.05 -8.26
N ALA A 235 8.30 15.57 -7.76
CA ALA A 235 7.10 15.87 -8.54
C ALA A 235 6.38 17.11 -7.96
N PRO A 236 6.04 18.10 -8.80
CA PRO A 236 5.22 19.24 -8.37
C PRO A 236 3.78 18.79 -8.15
N LEU A 237 3.10 19.36 -7.16
CA LEU A 237 1.68 19.09 -6.94
C LEU A 237 0.84 20.02 -7.84
N PRO A 238 0.03 19.51 -8.78
CA PRO A 238 -0.75 20.35 -9.68
C PRO A 238 -1.76 21.21 -8.91
N PRO A 239 -1.98 22.46 -9.34
CA PRO A 239 -2.97 23.34 -8.72
C PRO A 239 -4.34 22.67 -8.61
N GLY A 240 -4.90 22.70 -7.40
CA GLY A 240 -6.23 22.15 -7.10
C GLY A 240 -6.32 20.62 -7.04
N LEU A 241 -5.27 19.84 -7.35
CA LEU A 241 -5.34 18.38 -7.23
C LEU A 241 -5.59 17.96 -5.78
N LEU A 242 -4.80 18.50 -4.85
CA LEU A 242 -4.95 18.21 -3.42
C LEU A 242 -6.35 18.53 -2.91
N GLN A 243 -6.89 19.68 -3.35
CA GLN A 243 -8.24 20.10 -3.00
C GLN A 243 -9.27 19.06 -3.43
N ARG A 244 -9.22 18.62 -4.71
CA ARG A 244 -10.16 17.63 -5.22
C ARG A 244 -10.01 16.27 -4.54
N VAL A 245 -8.78 15.85 -4.22
CA VAL A 245 -8.52 14.59 -3.49
C VAL A 245 -9.18 14.61 -2.10
N PHE A 246 -9.08 15.73 -1.38
CA PHE A 246 -9.74 15.88 -0.08
C PHE A 246 -11.27 16.00 -0.21
N GLU A 247 -11.76 16.77 -1.18
CA GLU A 247 -13.21 16.93 -1.42
C GLU A 247 -13.89 15.60 -1.76
N ALA A 248 -13.19 14.73 -2.50
CA ALA A 248 -13.70 13.42 -2.89
C ALA A 248 -13.91 12.47 -1.71
N LYS A 249 -13.30 12.76 -0.56
CA LYS A 249 -13.40 11.99 0.67
C LYS A 249 -14.43 12.62 1.62
N ASP A 250 -15.70 12.63 1.18
CA ASP A 250 -16.86 13.12 1.95
C ASP A 250 -16.84 14.62 2.32
N GLY A 251 -16.27 15.48 1.47
CA GLY A 251 -16.41 16.93 1.59
C GLY A 251 -15.53 17.58 2.67
N ALA A 252 -14.48 16.89 3.12
CA ALA A 252 -13.49 17.46 4.04
C ALA A 252 -12.73 18.63 3.37
N CYS A 253 -12.60 19.75 4.08
CA CYS A 253 -11.86 20.92 3.59
C CYS A 253 -10.37 20.78 3.94
N TRP A 254 -9.54 20.43 2.95
CA TRP A 254 -8.07 20.41 3.09
C TRP A 254 -7.51 21.73 3.62
N ARG A 255 -8.17 22.83 3.27
CA ARG A 255 -7.71 24.19 3.57
C ARG A 255 -7.86 24.48 5.06
N ASP A 256 -8.83 23.87 5.73
CA ASP A 256 -9.01 23.98 7.17
C ASP A 256 -7.93 23.19 7.91
N ALA A 257 -7.68 21.93 7.53
CA ALA A 257 -6.59 21.12 8.12
C ALA A 257 -5.19 21.73 7.88
N PHE A 258 -4.95 22.28 6.69
CA PHE A 258 -3.68 22.94 6.35
C PHE A 258 -3.52 24.31 7.03
N ASN A 259 -4.55 25.18 7.01
CA ASN A 259 -4.47 26.53 7.57
C ASN A 259 -4.57 26.57 9.09
N GLN A 260 -5.22 25.59 9.73
CA GLN A 260 -5.23 25.45 11.20
C GLN A 260 -3.91 24.89 11.74
N GLY A 261 -2.97 24.54 10.85
CA GLY A 261 -1.68 23.99 11.23
C GLY A 261 -1.76 22.55 11.73
N GLU A 262 -2.78 21.78 11.35
CA GLU A 262 -2.97 20.40 11.81
C GLU A 262 -2.04 19.41 11.09
N LEU A 263 -1.47 19.79 9.93
CA LEU A 263 -0.30 19.10 9.38
C LEU A 263 0.97 19.28 10.25
N HIS A 264 0.89 20.06 11.35
CA HIS A 264 2.00 20.38 12.25
C HIS A 264 1.97 19.65 13.61
N SER A 265 1.17 18.61 13.83
CA SER A 265 1.37 17.77 15.04
C SER A 265 2.63 16.89 14.85
N HIS A 266 3.79 17.52 15.05
CA HIS A 266 5.13 17.05 14.73
C HIS A 266 5.59 15.75 15.46
N THR A 267 4.72 15.04 16.18
CA THR A 267 5.13 13.95 17.10
C THR A 267 4.31 12.67 17.02
N GLU A 268 3.20 12.62 16.28
CA GLU A 268 2.30 11.44 16.29
C GLU A 268 2.56 10.44 15.16
N VAL A 269 3.36 10.82 14.16
CA VAL A 269 3.79 9.88 13.13
C VAL A 269 4.71 8.83 13.76
N ASP A 270 4.47 7.54 13.48
CA ASP A 270 5.29 6.42 13.94
C ASP A 270 6.66 6.35 13.22
N TRP A 271 7.48 7.39 13.42
CA TRP A 271 8.84 7.51 12.91
C TRP A 271 9.81 6.50 13.54
N PRO A 272 9.76 6.22 14.87
CA PRO A 272 10.68 5.25 15.48
C PRO A 272 10.60 3.87 14.82
N ASN A 273 9.40 3.40 14.48
CA ASN A 273 9.22 2.14 13.79
C ASN A 273 9.78 2.18 12.35
N PHE A 274 9.52 3.26 11.61
CA PHE A 274 10.12 3.42 10.28
C PHE A 274 11.66 3.43 10.32
N ALA A 275 12.25 4.15 11.27
CA ALA A 275 13.70 4.21 11.45
C ALA A 275 14.30 2.86 11.88
N LEU A 276 13.57 2.07 12.67
CA LEU A 276 13.95 0.72 13.05
C LEU A 276 13.94 -0.24 11.85
N GLU A 277 12.91 -0.16 11.01
CA GLU A 277 12.77 -1.01 9.83
C GLU A 277 13.72 -0.63 8.68
N HIS A 278 14.01 0.67 8.53
CA HIS A 278 14.77 1.24 7.42
C HIS A 278 15.87 2.21 7.87
N PRO A 279 16.86 1.75 8.68
CA PRO A 279 17.87 2.63 9.27
C PRO A 279 18.75 3.34 8.23
N THR A 280 18.96 2.74 7.05
CA THR A 280 19.74 3.36 5.96
C THR A 280 18.98 4.48 5.23
N LEU A 281 17.64 4.46 5.29
CA LEU A 281 16.78 5.46 4.68
C LEU A 281 16.42 6.58 5.67
N ALA A 282 16.35 6.28 6.96
CA ALA A 282 16.05 7.23 8.03
C ALA A 282 17.30 7.99 8.52
N GLN A 283 17.91 8.79 7.64
CA GLN A 283 19.15 9.53 7.93
C GLN A 283 18.95 10.82 8.75
N GLY A 284 17.80 10.97 9.42
CA GLY A 284 17.43 12.14 10.20
C GLY A 284 16.24 11.87 11.12
N ASP A 285 15.84 12.87 11.90
CA ASP A 285 14.68 12.79 12.79
C ASP A 285 13.37 13.16 12.06
N VAL A 286 12.22 12.88 12.70
CA VAL A 286 10.89 13.19 12.15
C VAL A 286 10.74 14.68 11.79
N THR A 287 11.31 15.57 12.60
CA THR A 287 11.28 17.02 12.40
C THR A 287 11.96 17.42 11.08
N SER A 288 13.12 16.82 10.78
CA SER A 288 13.87 17.09 9.56
C SER A 288 13.09 16.67 8.30
N TYR A 289 12.35 15.55 8.35
CA TYR A 289 11.53 15.10 7.22
C TYR A 289 10.29 15.98 7.03
N TRP A 290 9.64 16.43 8.10
CA TRP A 290 8.59 17.45 8.01
C TRP A 290 9.08 18.76 7.40
N ALA A 291 10.26 19.24 7.80
CA ALA A 291 10.87 20.44 7.25
C ALA A 291 11.17 20.28 5.74
N ARG A 292 11.67 19.11 5.32
CA ARG A 292 11.91 18.79 3.91
C ARG A 292 10.61 18.75 3.11
N LEU A 293 9.57 18.11 3.63
CA LEU A 293 8.25 18.05 2.99
C LEU A 293 7.71 19.47 2.78
N LYS A 294 7.70 20.29 3.84
CA LYS A 294 7.24 21.68 3.77
C LYS A 294 8.03 22.49 2.75
N ALA A 295 9.37 22.39 2.77
CA ALA A 295 10.22 23.10 1.82
C ALA A 295 9.97 22.66 0.38
N ALA A 296 9.75 21.36 0.14
CA ALA A 296 9.43 20.84 -1.19
C ALA A 296 8.08 21.33 -1.70
N LEU A 297 7.04 21.30 -0.87
CA LEU A 297 5.71 21.81 -1.23
C LEU A 297 5.72 23.32 -1.52
N LEU A 298 6.44 24.12 -0.73
CA LEU A 298 6.56 25.57 -0.95
C LEU A 298 7.30 25.90 -2.25
N ARG A 299 8.40 25.19 -2.57
CA ARG A 299 9.13 25.40 -3.83
C ARG A 299 8.25 25.25 -5.06
N HIS A 300 7.26 24.35 -5.01
CA HIS A 300 6.35 24.13 -6.13
C HIS A 300 5.20 25.14 -6.16
N ALA A 301 4.83 25.70 -5.01
CA ALA A 301 3.82 26.76 -4.94
C ALA A 301 4.32 28.08 -5.56
N ASP A 302 5.62 28.37 -5.46
CA ASP A 302 6.23 29.59 -6.01
C ASP A 302 6.49 29.52 -7.54
N VAL A 303 6.26 28.36 -8.17
CA VAL A 303 6.54 28.09 -9.60
C VAL A 303 5.26 27.98 -10.45
N THR A 304 4.08 28.10 -9.83
CA THR A 304 2.74 28.09 -10.47
C THR A 304 2.00 29.38 -10.26
#